data_AF-A0A947HSE1-F1
#
_entry.id   AF-A0A947HSE1-F1
#
_cell.length_a   1.000
_cell.length_b   1.000
_cell.length_c   1.000
_cell.angle_alpha   90.00
_cell.angle_beta   90.00
_cell.angle_gamma   90.00
#
_symmetry.space_group_name_H-M   'P 1'
#
loop_
_entity.id
_entity.type
_entity.pdbx_description
1 polymer ?
#
loop_
_entity_poly.entity_id
_entity_poly.type
_entity_poly.pdbx_seq_one_letter_code
_entity_poly.pdbx_strand_id
1 'polypeptide(L)'
;MMAAEPAVDETAGLASPNFAHLAKVVPLLGLLGVKAERYVFEDPSTALFKLRQFGEVLAQQAAASTNQEALSEKPVPVPPHNEQKRIVAKLEALQARSDAAKEALDAIPPLLEKFRQSVLAAAFRGDLTKAWREAHPGVEPASALLARIRAERRRRWEEANPKKKYVEPEPVDTEGLPELPEGWCWARWEEVGFCQNGRAFPSEHYITDGGTKLLRPGNLHVSGQVVWTRENTRCMPHEWASEHPRFLVGPGELVMNLTAQSLKDEFLGRVCLTQDGERCLLNQRLARITPVALSPQFCLWLFKSAVFRRYVEDGLNTGSLIQHMFTSQVDDFALPIPPLAEQHELSRVIESHLALKVALAKSVDAVEQSFGGLTQSILAKAFRGELVPQDPNDEPASVLLERIRRERDAGTPPARKRRGAS
;
A
#
# COMPACT_ATOMS: atom_id res chain seq x y z
N MET A 1 35.19 54.69 51.46
CA MET A 1 35.19 53.22 51.64
C MET A 1 33.76 52.73 51.45
N MET A 2 33.39 52.38 50.23
CA MET A 2 32.20 51.55 49.93
C MET A 2 32.60 50.65 48.75
N ALA A 3 32.25 49.37 48.90
CA ALA A 3 32.80 48.23 48.20
C ALA A 3 32.40 48.15 46.72
N ALA A 4 33.22 47.41 45.96
CA ALA A 4 32.96 47.00 44.60
C ALA A 4 31.83 45.95 44.53
N GLU A 5 30.93 46.10 43.55
CA GLU A 5 30.06 45.03 43.03
C GLU A 5 30.56 44.58 41.64
N PRO A 6 30.43 43.30 41.28
CA PRO A 6 31.07 42.72 40.10
C PRO A 6 30.31 43.04 38.81
N ALA A 7 31.05 43.14 37.70
CA ALA A 7 30.50 43.32 36.36
C ALA A 7 29.66 42.09 35.96
N VAL A 8 28.39 42.32 35.61
CA VAL A 8 27.49 41.32 35.03
C VAL A 8 27.80 41.19 33.54
N ASP A 9 28.02 39.96 33.09
CA ASP A 9 28.26 39.57 31.70
C ASP A 9 26.96 39.67 30.88
N GLU A 10 26.85 40.69 30.03
CA GLU A 10 25.68 40.94 29.17
C GLU A 10 25.54 39.96 27.98
N THR A 11 26.39 38.93 27.87
CA THR A 11 26.24 37.91 26.80
C THR A 11 25.29 36.76 27.14
N ALA A 12 24.74 36.71 28.36
CA ALA A 12 23.93 35.60 28.84
C ALA A 12 22.46 35.55 28.35
N GLY A 13 22.03 36.40 27.41
CA GLY A 13 20.60 36.58 27.08
C GLY A 13 20.12 36.35 25.65
N LEU A 14 20.97 36.02 24.68
CA LEU A 14 20.62 36.03 23.23
C LEU A 14 20.59 34.64 22.57
N ALA A 15 20.08 33.62 23.25
CA ALA A 15 19.93 32.28 22.67
C ALA A 15 18.44 31.98 22.40
N SER A 16 18.09 31.81 21.12
CA SER A 16 16.81 31.22 20.72
C SER A 16 16.74 29.75 21.17
N PRO A 17 15.72 29.33 21.93
CA PRO A 17 15.57 27.94 22.37
C PRO A 17 15.44 26.96 21.19
N ASN A 18 14.87 27.41 20.07
CA ASN A 18 14.59 26.57 18.89
C ASN A 18 15.85 26.21 18.10
N PHE A 19 16.82 27.13 18.05
CA PHE A 19 18.05 26.98 17.26
C PHE A 19 19.32 26.87 18.11
N ALA A 20 19.18 26.81 19.44
CA ALA A 20 20.30 26.67 20.39
C ALA A 20 21.20 25.47 20.11
N HIS A 21 20.67 24.41 19.49
CA HIS A 21 21.44 23.24 19.10
C HIS A 21 22.39 23.50 17.91
N LEU A 22 22.06 24.43 17.01
CA LEU A 22 22.89 24.80 15.85
C LEU A 22 24.11 25.63 16.27
N ALA A 23 23.97 26.45 17.31
CA ALA A 23 25.06 27.24 17.89
C ALA A 23 26.19 26.37 18.48
N LYS A 24 25.89 25.12 18.85
CA LYS A 24 26.87 24.15 19.36
C LYS A 24 27.73 23.53 18.26
N VAL A 25 27.30 23.62 17.00
CA VAL A 25 28.00 23.05 15.83
C VAL A 25 28.74 24.15 15.06
N VAL A 26 28.10 25.30 14.85
CA VAL A 26 28.73 26.51 14.27
C VAL A 26 28.12 27.76 14.93
N PRO A 27 28.90 28.55 15.69
CA PRO A 27 28.40 29.71 16.44
C PRO A 27 27.66 30.76 15.59
N LEU A 28 28.03 30.90 14.31
CA LEU A 28 27.43 31.83 13.37
C LEU A 28 26.00 31.43 12.95
N LEU A 29 25.66 30.13 12.97
CA LEU A 29 24.31 29.63 12.67
C LEU A 29 23.32 29.93 13.80
N GLY A 30 23.78 29.99 15.05
CA GLY A 30 22.99 30.46 16.18
C GLY A 30 22.60 31.93 16.03
N LEU A 31 23.57 32.78 15.67
CA LEU A 31 23.35 34.21 15.40
C LEU A 31 22.44 34.46 14.18
N LEU A 32 22.54 33.64 13.15
CA LEU A 32 21.67 33.69 11.97
C LEU A 32 20.25 33.17 12.28
N GLY A 33 20.10 32.16 13.14
CA GLY A 33 18.80 31.68 13.62
C GLY A 33 18.05 32.72 14.46
N VAL A 34 18.76 33.45 15.32
CA VAL A 34 18.21 34.58 16.09
C VAL A 34 17.81 35.75 15.18
N LYS A 35 18.58 36.03 14.12
CA LYS A 35 18.19 37.02 13.09
C LYS A 35 17.00 36.54 12.27
N ALA A 36 16.94 35.26 11.90
CA ALA A 36 15.82 34.67 11.17
C ALA A 36 14.53 34.71 11.99
N GLU A 37 14.57 34.40 13.29
CA GLU A 37 13.41 34.58 14.17
C GLU A 37 12.96 36.05 14.28
N ARG A 38 13.90 37.01 14.27
CA ARG A 38 13.56 38.44 14.20
C ARG A 38 12.87 38.81 12.88
N TYR A 39 13.29 38.25 11.75
CA TYR A 39 12.66 38.47 10.45
C TYR A 39 11.29 37.79 10.29
N VAL A 40 11.05 36.69 11.03
CA VAL A 40 9.74 35.99 11.06
C VAL A 40 8.62 36.89 11.59
N PHE A 41 8.92 37.91 12.40
CA PHE A 41 7.91 38.83 12.93
C PHE A 41 7.58 40.02 12.00
N GLU A 42 8.39 40.31 10.99
CA GLU A 42 8.20 41.47 10.09
C GLU A 42 7.67 41.08 8.69
N ASP A 43 8.11 39.94 8.14
CA ASP A 43 7.58 39.38 6.87
C ASP A 43 7.83 37.86 6.79
N PRO A 44 6.89 37.03 7.27
CA PRO A 44 7.02 35.57 7.36
C PRO A 44 7.35 34.88 6.02
N SER A 45 6.84 35.44 4.92
CA SER A 45 6.98 34.91 3.56
C SER A 45 8.41 35.08 3.04
N THR A 46 9.01 36.26 3.25
CA THR A 46 10.39 36.56 2.86
C THR A 46 11.40 35.76 3.71
N ALA A 47 11.09 35.54 4.99
CA ALA A 47 11.90 34.72 5.90
C ALA A 47 11.93 33.24 5.48
N LEU A 48 10.78 32.67 5.10
CA LEU A 48 10.68 31.30 4.59
C LEU A 48 11.47 31.09 3.30
N PHE A 49 11.41 32.04 2.36
CA PHE A 49 12.19 31.98 1.12
C PHE A 49 13.70 32.04 1.38
N LYS A 50 14.15 32.95 2.25
CA LYS A 50 15.57 33.05 2.62
C LYS A 50 16.05 31.84 3.40
N LEU A 51 15.25 31.29 4.32
CA LEU A 51 15.58 30.07 5.06
C LEU A 51 15.62 28.84 4.15
N ARG A 52 14.75 28.74 3.15
CA ARG A 52 14.72 27.64 2.17
C ARG A 52 15.88 27.77 1.16
N GLN A 53 16.19 28.97 0.69
CA GLN A 53 17.44 29.27 -0.06
C GLN A 53 18.68 28.87 0.75
N PHE A 54 18.72 29.20 2.04
CA PHE A 54 19.82 28.83 2.93
C PHE A 54 19.92 27.31 3.10
N GLY A 55 18.78 26.63 3.31
CA GLY A 55 18.70 25.18 3.47
C GLY A 55 19.14 24.40 2.22
N GLU A 56 18.75 24.84 1.02
CA GLU A 56 19.12 24.19 -0.24
C GLU A 56 20.58 24.41 -0.62
N VAL A 57 21.11 25.62 -0.38
CA VAL A 57 22.54 25.92 -0.56
C VAL A 57 23.39 25.11 0.42
N LEU A 58 22.96 24.98 1.68
CA LEU A 58 23.64 24.14 2.67
C LEU A 58 23.56 22.65 2.32
N ALA A 59 22.42 22.15 1.83
CA ALA A 59 22.24 20.74 1.45
C ALA A 59 23.08 20.35 0.22
N GLN A 60 23.13 21.21 -0.81
CA GLN A 60 23.96 20.98 -2.01
C GLN A 60 25.46 21.02 -1.70
N GLN A 61 25.87 21.75 -0.67
CA GLN A 61 27.28 21.90 -0.31
C GLN A 61 27.77 20.94 0.77
N ALA A 62 26.90 20.51 1.68
CA ALA A 62 27.16 19.37 2.57
C ALA A 62 27.46 18.09 1.76
N ALA A 63 26.93 17.99 0.54
CA ALA A 63 27.22 16.92 -0.41
C ALA A 63 28.52 17.13 -1.24
N ALA A 64 29.13 18.33 -1.24
CA ALA A 64 30.21 18.68 -2.17
C ALA A 64 31.54 19.14 -1.53
N SER A 65 31.56 19.83 -0.38
CA SER A 65 32.83 20.24 0.25
C SER A 65 32.64 20.91 1.62
N THR A 66 33.41 20.45 2.61
CA THR A 66 33.53 21.03 3.96
C THR A 66 34.51 22.21 3.96
N ASN A 67 34.16 23.38 3.42
CA ASN A 67 34.98 24.59 3.64
C ASN A 67 34.17 25.90 3.62
N GLN A 68 34.22 26.66 4.72
CA GLN A 68 33.43 27.87 4.98
C GLN A 68 33.75 29.07 4.05
N GLU A 69 35.00 29.18 3.58
CA GLU A 69 35.43 30.32 2.74
C GLU A 69 34.84 30.24 1.31
N ALA A 70 34.59 29.01 0.81
CA ALA A 70 34.02 28.79 -0.52
C ALA A 70 32.53 29.21 -0.63
N LEU A 71 31.84 29.37 0.51
CA LEU A 71 30.45 29.84 0.60
C LEU A 71 30.33 31.35 0.47
N SER A 72 31.27 32.10 1.04
CA SER A 72 31.25 33.57 1.06
C SER A 72 31.52 34.21 -0.29
N GLU A 73 32.16 33.49 -1.22
CA GLU A 73 32.58 34.06 -2.51
C GLU A 73 31.58 33.81 -3.65
N LYS A 74 30.55 32.99 -3.47
CA LYS A 74 29.60 32.67 -4.54
C LYS A 74 28.50 33.74 -4.67
N PRO A 75 28.33 34.36 -5.85
CA PRO A 75 27.28 35.35 -6.05
C PRO A 75 25.90 34.69 -6.01
N VAL A 76 25.02 35.20 -5.14
CA VAL A 76 23.62 34.79 -5.07
C VAL A 76 22.78 35.81 -5.86
N PRO A 77 21.93 35.36 -6.80
CA PRO A 77 21.01 36.27 -7.48
C PRO A 77 19.94 36.76 -6.50
N VAL A 78 19.84 38.09 -6.35
CA VAL A 78 18.86 38.73 -5.46
C VAL A 78 17.96 39.63 -6.33
N PRO A 79 16.67 39.29 -6.52
CA PRO A 79 15.74 40.13 -7.26
C PRO A 79 15.26 41.34 -6.41
N PRO A 80 14.65 42.36 -7.03
CA PRO A 80 13.92 43.44 -6.34
C PRO A 80 13.00 42.94 -5.22
N HIS A 81 12.79 43.75 -4.18
CA HIS A 81 12.02 43.33 -3.00
C HIS A 81 10.55 42.96 -3.31
N ASN A 82 9.89 43.73 -4.17
CA ASN A 82 8.52 43.43 -4.59
C ASN A 82 8.47 42.20 -5.50
N GLU A 83 9.49 41.98 -6.33
CA GLU A 83 9.64 40.75 -7.12
C GLU A 83 9.85 39.54 -6.20
N GLN A 84 10.65 39.65 -5.13
CA GLN A 84 10.75 38.61 -4.10
C GLN A 84 9.37 38.26 -3.53
N LYS A 85 8.56 39.25 -3.14
CA LYS A 85 7.19 39.01 -2.63
C LYS A 85 6.31 38.29 -3.64
N ARG A 86 6.35 38.67 -4.92
CA ARG A 86 5.60 37.98 -5.99
C ARG A 86 6.09 36.54 -6.19
N ILE A 87 7.41 36.31 -6.17
CA ILE A 87 8.01 34.97 -6.25
C ILE A 87 7.51 34.12 -5.09
N VAL A 88 7.55 34.62 -3.86
CA VAL A 88 7.09 33.87 -2.68
C VAL A 88 5.61 33.55 -2.77
N ALA A 89 4.75 34.53 -3.05
CA ALA A 89 3.32 34.29 -3.20
C ALA A 89 3.02 33.23 -4.28
N LYS A 90 3.77 33.25 -5.39
CA LYS A 90 3.63 32.25 -6.45
C LYS A 90 4.11 30.86 -6.03
N LEU A 91 5.22 30.78 -5.29
CA LEU A 91 5.74 29.54 -4.72
C LEU A 91 4.78 28.94 -3.69
N GLU A 92 4.25 29.74 -2.77
CA GLU A 92 3.25 29.34 -1.78
C GLU A 92 1.99 28.81 -2.48
N ALA A 93 1.48 29.51 -3.51
CA ALA A 93 0.33 29.05 -4.28
C ALA A 93 0.58 27.71 -5.02
N LEU A 94 1.78 27.54 -5.60
CA LEU A 94 2.17 26.29 -6.27
C LEU A 94 2.39 25.15 -5.28
N GLN A 95 2.96 25.44 -4.12
CA GLN A 95 3.15 24.49 -3.02
C GLN A 95 1.78 24.03 -2.49
N ALA A 96 0.85 24.95 -2.22
CA ALA A 96 -0.50 24.62 -1.80
C ALA A 96 -1.22 23.72 -2.82
N ARG A 97 -1.06 23.99 -4.13
CA ARG A 97 -1.60 23.12 -5.19
C ARG A 97 -0.94 21.74 -5.20
N SER A 98 0.36 21.67 -4.94
CA SER A 98 1.13 20.43 -4.86
C SER A 98 0.67 19.58 -3.68
N ASP A 99 0.51 20.21 -2.51
CA ASP A 99 0.09 19.53 -1.28
C ASP A 99 -1.36 19.02 -1.42
N ALA A 100 -2.27 19.83 -1.97
CA ALA A 100 -3.64 19.38 -2.25
C ALA A 100 -3.69 18.21 -3.26
N ALA A 101 -2.80 18.19 -4.25
CA ALA A 101 -2.74 17.10 -5.22
C ALA A 101 -2.15 15.82 -4.58
N LYS A 102 -1.15 15.93 -3.70
CA LYS A 102 -0.64 14.80 -2.92
C LYS A 102 -1.70 14.23 -2.00
N GLU A 103 -2.43 15.08 -1.28
CA GLU A 103 -3.54 14.64 -0.42
C GLU A 103 -4.61 13.89 -1.22
N ALA A 104 -4.93 14.36 -2.43
CA ALA A 104 -5.84 13.66 -3.33
C ALA A 104 -5.30 12.30 -3.79
N LEU A 105 -3.99 12.17 -4.03
CA LEU A 105 -3.35 10.90 -4.42
C LEU A 105 -3.31 9.90 -3.25
N ASP A 106 -2.96 10.38 -2.05
CA ASP A 106 -2.93 9.59 -0.81
C ASP A 106 -4.32 9.02 -0.47
N ALA A 107 -5.39 9.66 -0.91
CA ALA A 107 -6.76 9.19 -0.76
C ALA A 107 -7.16 8.06 -1.74
N ILE A 108 -6.40 7.81 -2.82
CA ILE A 108 -6.77 6.82 -3.84
C ILE A 108 -6.60 5.37 -3.38
N PRO A 109 -5.49 4.94 -2.76
CA PRO A 109 -5.33 3.55 -2.31
C PRO A 109 -6.52 2.98 -1.51
N PRO A 110 -7.07 3.66 -0.48
CA PRO A 110 -8.25 3.14 0.22
C PRO A 110 -9.51 3.11 -0.64
N LEU A 111 -9.66 4.02 -1.63
CA LEU A 111 -10.77 3.99 -2.58
C LEU A 111 -10.68 2.79 -3.53
N LEU A 112 -9.47 2.45 -4.00
CA LEU A 112 -9.23 1.26 -4.82
C LEU A 112 -9.58 -0.04 -4.09
N GLU A 113 -9.43 -0.04 -2.76
CA GLU A 113 -9.82 -1.19 -1.94
C GLU A 113 -11.35 -1.29 -1.78
N LYS A 114 -12.02 -0.17 -1.52
CA LYS A 114 -13.50 -0.10 -1.53
C LYS A 114 -14.09 -0.49 -2.89
N PHE A 115 -13.43 -0.10 -3.98
CA PHE A 115 -13.81 -0.49 -5.33
C PHE A 115 -13.78 -2.02 -5.51
N ARG A 116 -12.69 -2.69 -5.09
CA ARG A 116 -12.60 -4.16 -5.12
C ARG A 116 -13.78 -4.82 -4.38
N GLN A 117 -14.05 -4.37 -3.16
CA GLN A 117 -15.14 -4.90 -2.34
C GLN A 117 -16.50 -4.70 -3.01
N SER A 118 -16.72 -3.52 -3.61
CA SER A 118 -17.96 -3.19 -4.31
C SER A 118 -18.17 -4.03 -5.57
N VAL A 119 -17.11 -4.26 -6.35
CA VAL A 119 -17.14 -5.14 -7.53
C VAL A 119 -17.50 -6.56 -7.12
N LEU A 120 -16.84 -7.13 -6.11
CA LEU A 120 -17.14 -8.49 -5.66
C LEU A 120 -18.56 -8.58 -5.07
N ALA A 121 -19.01 -7.59 -4.30
CA ALA A 121 -20.38 -7.58 -3.79
C ALA A 121 -21.42 -7.52 -4.91
N ALA A 122 -21.20 -6.69 -5.93
CA ALA A 122 -22.07 -6.62 -7.12
C ALA A 122 -22.06 -7.91 -7.94
N ALA A 123 -20.89 -8.58 -8.04
CA ALA A 123 -20.75 -9.84 -8.76
C ALA A 123 -21.65 -10.93 -8.16
N PHE A 124 -21.59 -11.13 -6.83
CA PHE A 124 -22.32 -12.20 -6.16
C PHE A 124 -23.77 -11.85 -5.80
N ARG A 125 -24.20 -10.60 -6.03
CA ARG A 125 -25.63 -10.24 -6.15
C ARG A 125 -26.18 -10.45 -7.57
N GLY A 126 -25.33 -10.74 -8.55
CA GLY A 126 -25.70 -10.89 -9.96
C GLY A 126 -25.94 -9.58 -10.71
N ASP A 127 -25.48 -8.44 -10.16
CA ASP A 127 -25.61 -7.13 -10.78
C ASP A 127 -24.70 -7.01 -12.02
N LEU A 128 -23.47 -7.55 -11.93
CA LEU A 128 -22.47 -7.41 -12.99
C LEU A 128 -22.81 -8.16 -14.28
N THR A 129 -23.62 -9.22 -14.19
CA THR A 129 -24.01 -10.08 -15.31
C THR A 129 -25.48 -9.94 -15.67
N LYS A 130 -26.19 -8.94 -15.11
CA LYS A 130 -27.63 -8.73 -15.41
C LYS A 130 -27.91 -8.58 -16.90
N ALA A 131 -27.19 -7.68 -17.57
CA ALA A 131 -27.34 -7.45 -19.02
C ALA A 131 -26.97 -8.70 -19.84
N TRP A 132 -26.00 -9.49 -19.36
CA TRP A 132 -25.65 -10.75 -20.01
C TRP A 132 -26.78 -11.77 -19.91
N ARG A 133 -27.44 -11.90 -18.75
CA ARG A 133 -28.60 -12.79 -18.55
C ARG A 133 -29.78 -12.39 -19.46
N GLU A 134 -30.07 -11.10 -19.56
CA GLU A 134 -31.11 -10.58 -20.47
C GLU A 134 -30.83 -10.92 -21.94
N ALA A 135 -29.56 -10.93 -22.35
CA ALA A 135 -29.14 -11.31 -23.70
C ALA A 135 -29.08 -12.84 -23.95
N HIS A 136 -29.14 -13.66 -22.89
CA HIS A 136 -28.97 -15.12 -22.97
C HIS A 136 -30.07 -15.90 -22.22
N PRO A 137 -31.37 -15.72 -22.57
CA PRO A 137 -32.48 -16.34 -21.84
C PRO A 137 -32.54 -17.88 -21.97
N GLY A 138 -31.88 -18.46 -22.97
CA GLY A 138 -31.86 -19.91 -23.24
C GLY A 138 -30.75 -20.68 -22.53
N VAL A 139 -29.98 -20.04 -21.64
CA VAL A 139 -28.90 -20.71 -20.91
C VAL A 139 -29.47 -21.72 -19.91
N GLU A 140 -28.82 -22.89 -19.81
CA GLU A 140 -29.15 -23.92 -18.82
C GLU A 140 -29.18 -23.31 -17.41
N PRO A 141 -30.27 -23.48 -16.63
CA PRO A 141 -30.33 -22.94 -15.28
C PRO A 141 -29.35 -23.65 -14.34
N ALA A 142 -28.91 -22.96 -13.28
CA ALA A 142 -27.97 -23.50 -12.31
C ALA A 142 -28.48 -24.77 -11.60
N SER A 143 -29.80 -24.94 -11.48
CA SER A 143 -30.40 -26.15 -10.90
C SER A 143 -30.10 -27.42 -11.71
N ALA A 144 -30.08 -27.32 -13.05
CA ALA A 144 -29.72 -28.42 -13.93
C ALA A 144 -28.22 -28.71 -13.86
N LEU A 145 -27.39 -27.66 -13.83
CA LEU A 145 -25.95 -27.80 -13.57
C LEU A 145 -25.68 -28.49 -12.22
N LEU A 146 -26.35 -28.07 -11.15
CA LEU A 146 -26.19 -28.63 -9.81
C LEU A 146 -26.57 -30.11 -9.76
N ALA A 147 -27.62 -30.53 -10.48
CA ALA A 147 -27.97 -31.95 -10.60
C ALA A 147 -26.84 -32.78 -11.24
N ARG A 148 -26.19 -32.26 -12.29
CA ARG A 148 -25.02 -32.90 -12.92
C ARG A 148 -23.83 -32.94 -11.98
N ILE A 149 -23.59 -31.85 -11.25
CA ILE A 149 -22.50 -31.76 -10.26
C ILE A 149 -22.69 -32.81 -9.16
N ARG A 150 -23.88 -32.92 -8.57
CA ARG A 150 -24.18 -33.91 -7.51
C ARG A 150 -23.95 -35.33 -8.00
N ALA A 151 -24.39 -35.66 -9.22
CA ALA A 151 -24.17 -36.98 -9.82
C ALA A 151 -22.67 -37.29 -10.03
N GLU A 152 -21.91 -36.35 -10.60
CA GLU A 152 -20.47 -36.49 -10.81
C GLU A 152 -19.70 -36.59 -9.49
N ARG A 153 -20.07 -35.77 -8.49
CA ARG A 153 -19.47 -35.79 -7.16
C ARG A 153 -19.72 -37.13 -6.48
N ARG A 154 -20.95 -37.64 -6.52
CA ARG A 154 -21.32 -38.96 -5.96
C ARG A 154 -20.44 -40.05 -6.58
N ARG A 155 -20.34 -40.09 -7.92
CA ARG A 155 -19.50 -41.07 -8.63
C ARG A 155 -18.05 -41.05 -8.13
N ARG A 156 -17.43 -39.86 -8.11
CA ARG A 156 -16.04 -39.70 -7.62
C ARG A 156 -15.88 -40.11 -6.16
N TRP A 157 -16.87 -39.81 -5.32
CA TRP A 157 -16.83 -40.17 -3.91
C TRP A 157 -16.91 -41.69 -3.71
N GLU A 158 -17.78 -42.37 -4.45
CA GLU A 158 -17.96 -43.83 -4.39
C GLU A 158 -16.71 -44.56 -4.90
N GLU A 159 -16.10 -44.09 -5.99
CA GLU A 159 -14.81 -44.58 -6.50
C GLU A 159 -13.69 -44.45 -5.44
N ALA A 160 -13.65 -43.32 -4.73
CA ALA A 160 -12.65 -43.09 -3.68
C ALA A 160 -12.97 -43.81 -2.35
N ASN A 161 -14.23 -44.21 -2.12
CA ASN A 161 -14.70 -44.80 -0.87
C ASN A 161 -15.54 -46.08 -1.11
N PRO A 162 -15.00 -47.13 -1.74
CA PRO A 162 -15.77 -48.31 -2.18
C PRO A 162 -16.42 -49.11 -1.05
N LYS A 163 -16.03 -48.86 0.21
CA LYS A 163 -16.55 -49.55 1.40
C LYS A 163 -17.57 -48.71 2.20
N LYS A 164 -17.89 -47.49 1.78
CA LYS A 164 -18.79 -46.59 2.50
C LYS A 164 -20.05 -46.33 1.67
N LYS A 165 -21.17 -46.13 2.35
CA LYS A 165 -22.43 -45.73 1.72
C LYS A 165 -22.47 -44.20 1.59
N TYR A 166 -22.76 -43.71 0.39
CA TYR A 166 -22.94 -42.28 0.16
C TYR A 166 -24.22 -41.79 0.84
N VAL A 167 -24.13 -40.64 1.49
CA VAL A 167 -25.27 -39.92 2.09
C VAL A 167 -25.46 -38.65 1.29
N GLU A 168 -26.68 -38.44 0.81
CA GLU A 168 -27.02 -37.18 0.12
C GLU A 168 -27.02 -36.03 1.10
N PRO A 169 -26.35 -34.92 0.78
CA PRO A 169 -26.45 -33.67 1.54
C PRO A 169 -27.91 -33.22 1.68
N GLU A 170 -28.24 -32.68 2.85
CA GLU A 170 -29.52 -32.00 3.05
C GLU A 170 -29.63 -30.76 2.15
N PRO A 171 -30.83 -30.37 1.72
CA PRO A 171 -31.03 -29.13 0.98
C PRO A 171 -30.53 -27.93 1.79
N VAL A 172 -30.01 -26.92 1.10
CA VAL A 172 -29.63 -25.66 1.73
C VAL A 172 -30.87 -25.00 2.33
N ASP A 173 -30.81 -24.68 3.62
CA ASP A 173 -31.80 -23.79 4.23
C ASP A 173 -31.59 -22.38 3.66
N THR A 174 -32.63 -21.87 3.01
CA THR A 174 -32.61 -20.55 2.37
C THR A 174 -33.23 -19.46 3.24
N GLU A 175 -33.71 -19.81 4.43
CA GLU A 175 -34.24 -18.83 5.39
C GLU A 175 -33.15 -17.83 5.80
N GLY A 176 -33.42 -16.54 5.64
CA GLY A 176 -32.46 -15.47 5.92
C GLY A 176 -31.34 -15.30 4.89
N LEU A 177 -31.28 -16.13 3.84
CA LEU A 177 -30.35 -15.90 2.72
C LEU A 177 -30.90 -14.82 1.76
N PRO A 178 -30.02 -14.05 1.10
CA PRO A 178 -30.44 -13.10 0.09
C PRO A 178 -31.16 -13.77 -1.09
N GLU A 179 -32.11 -13.04 -1.69
CA GLU A 179 -32.68 -13.44 -2.97
C GLU A 179 -31.60 -13.52 -4.04
N LEU A 180 -31.65 -14.59 -4.83
CA LEU A 180 -30.75 -14.79 -5.95
C LEU A 180 -31.37 -14.35 -7.26
N PRO A 181 -30.54 -14.00 -8.25
CA PRO A 181 -31.05 -13.72 -9.58
C PRO A 181 -31.69 -14.94 -10.24
N GLU A 182 -32.63 -14.68 -11.16
CA GLU A 182 -33.25 -15.75 -11.95
C GLU A 182 -32.19 -16.62 -12.65
N GLY A 183 -32.37 -17.94 -12.57
CA GLY A 183 -31.47 -18.93 -13.13
C GLY A 183 -30.36 -19.39 -12.16
N TRP A 184 -30.15 -18.70 -11.03
CA TRP A 184 -29.18 -19.10 -10.01
C TRP A 184 -29.81 -20.01 -8.96
N CYS A 185 -28.99 -20.75 -8.20
CA CYS A 185 -29.45 -21.53 -7.07
C CYS A 185 -28.44 -21.54 -5.93
N TRP A 186 -28.90 -21.77 -4.70
CA TRP A 186 -28.04 -22.04 -3.55
C TRP A 186 -27.58 -23.51 -3.55
N ALA A 187 -26.33 -23.73 -3.14
CA ALA A 187 -25.77 -25.06 -2.84
C ALA A 187 -24.78 -24.93 -1.69
N ARG A 188 -24.52 -26.01 -0.94
CA ARG A 188 -23.38 -26.10 -0.01
C ARG A 188 -22.13 -26.53 -0.75
N TRP A 189 -20.95 -26.15 -0.23
CA TRP A 189 -19.68 -26.56 -0.84
C TRP A 189 -19.54 -28.08 -0.89
N GLU A 190 -20.05 -28.78 0.12
CA GLU A 190 -20.05 -30.24 0.13
C GLU A 190 -20.76 -30.85 -1.08
N GLU A 191 -21.68 -30.15 -1.71
CA GLU A 191 -22.42 -30.64 -2.87
C GLU A 191 -21.65 -30.46 -4.18
N VAL A 192 -20.74 -29.47 -4.22
CA VAL A 192 -20.12 -28.99 -5.45
C VAL A 192 -18.59 -29.09 -5.47
N GLY A 193 -17.99 -29.62 -4.40
CA GLY A 193 -16.56 -29.73 -4.30
C GLY A 193 -16.08 -30.75 -3.27
N PHE A 194 -14.76 -30.85 -3.17
CA PHE A 194 -14.05 -31.63 -2.18
C PHE A 194 -12.98 -30.77 -1.49
N CYS A 195 -12.87 -30.93 -0.18
CA CYS A 195 -11.78 -30.40 0.60
C CYS A 195 -10.79 -31.49 0.99
N GLN A 196 -9.49 -31.20 0.88
CA GLN A 196 -8.44 -32.07 1.39
C GLN A 196 -7.43 -31.28 2.21
N ASN A 197 -7.30 -31.64 3.49
CA ASN A 197 -6.22 -31.13 4.35
C ASN A 197 -4.85 -31.57 3.84
N GLY A 198 -3.86 -30.68 3.99
CA GLY A 198 -2.46 -31.01 3.77
C GLY A 198 -1.87 -31.93 4.83
N ARG A 199 -0.56 -32.16 4.74
CA ARG A 199 0.18 -33.05 5.63
C ARG A 199 1.17 -32.31 6.53
N ALA A 200 1.37 -32.85 7.72
CA ALA A 200 2.45 -32.46 8.63
C ALA A 200 3.78 -32.96 8.07
N PHE A 201 4.51 -32.10 7.35
CA PHE A 201 5.87 -32.42 6.91
C PHE A 201 6.87 -32.05 8.03
N PRO A 202 7.83 -32.92 8.37
CA PRO A 202 8.77 -32.64 9.45
C PRO A 202 9.72 -31.49 9.08
N SER A 203 9.81 -30.49 9.95
CA SER A 203 10.57 -29.26 9.69
C SER A 203 12.08 -29.46 9.65
N GLU A 204 12.58 -30.51 10.29
CA GLU A 204 13.98 -30.95 10.28
C GLU A 204 14.48 -31.33 8.88
N HIS A 205 13.57 -31.69 7.97
CA HIS A 205 13.89 -32.00 6.58
C HIS A 205 13.69 -30.81 5.63
N TYR A 206 13.36 -29.62 6.14
CA TYR A 206 13.17 -28.46 5.28
C TYR A 206 14.50 -28.00 4.70
N ILE A 207 14.57 -27.92 3.38
CA ILE A 207 15.70 -27.36 2.64
C ILE A 207 15.28 -26.09 1.89
N THR A 208 16.24 -25.26 1.52
CA THR A 208 15.99 -23.98 0.81
C THR A 208 16.27 -24.05 -0.68
N ASP A 209 16.93 -25.11 -1.16
CA ASP A 209 17.24 -25.32 -2.58
C ASP A 209 17.30 -26.81 -2.93
N GLY A 210 17.10 -27.15 -4.21
CA GLY A 210 17.32 -28.50 -4.74
C GLY A 210 16.30 -29.55 -4.30
N GLY A 211 15.05 -29.18 -4.04
CA GLY A 211 13.97 -30.09 -3.62
C GLY A 211 12.59 -29.75 -4.20
N THR A 212 11.57 -30.51 -3.80
CA THR A 212 10.18 -30.20 -4.13
C THR A 212 9.64 -29.13 -3.20
N LYS A 213 9.12 -28.03 -3.77
CA LYS A 213 8.56 -26.92 -2.98
C LYS A 213 7.48 -27.40 -2.03
N LEU A 214 7.47 -26.87 -0.82
CA LEU A 214 6.45 -27.08 0.18
C LEU A 214 5.58 -25.81 0.28
N LEU A 215 4.33 -25.93 -0.13
CA LEU A 215 3.36 -24.85 -0.10
C LEU A 215 2.86 -24.62 1.32
N ARG A 216 3.06 -23.40 1.82
CA ARG A 216 2.75 -22.98 3.19
C ARG A 216 1.88 -21.71 3.17
N PRO A 217 1.23 -21.35 4.31
CA PRO A 217 0.41 -20.14 4.40
C PRO A 217 1.07 -18.87 3.88
N GLY A 218 2.38 -18.68 4.16
CA GLY A 218 3.13 -17.50 3.70
C GLY A 218 3.35 -17.41 2.18
N ASN A 219 2.97 -18.44 1.42
CA ASN A 219 3.02 -18.42 -0.05
C ASN A 219 1.69 -17.95 -0.67
N LEU A 220 0.60 -17.87 0.09
CA LEU A 220 -0.72 -17.46 -0.41
C LEU A 220 -0.83 -15.93 -0.38
N HIS A 221 -0.70 -15.30 -1.54
CA HIS A 221 -0.71 -13.85 -1.68
C HIS A 221 -2.14 -13.29 -1.77
N VAL A 222 -2.34 -12.05 -1.33
CA VAL A 222 -3.67 -11.38 -1.34
C VAL A 222 -4.25 -11.24 -2.75
N SER A 223 -3.41 -11.26 -3.80
CA SER A 223 -3.85 -11.28 -5.21
C SER A 223 -4.67 -12.52 -5.57
N GLY A 224 -4.60 -13.60 -4.79
CA GLY A 224 -5.18 -14.89 -5.16
C GLY A 224 -4.25 -15.78 -5.98
N GLN A 225 -2.95 -15.46 -6.01
CA GLN A 225 -1.92 -16.29 -6.62
C GLN A 225 -0.95 -16.82 -5.56
N VAL A 226 -0.40 -18.00 -5.81
CA VAL A 226 0.74 -18.50 -5.04
C VAL A 226 2.00 -17.72 -5.44
N VAL A 227 2.74 -17.20 -4.45
CA VAL A 227 3.97 -16.44 -4.67
C VAL A 227 5.14 -17.08 -3.91
N TRP A 228 6.21 -17.35 -4.65
CA TRP A 228 7.46 -17.91 -4.15
C TRP A 228 8.55 -16.84 -4.11
N THR A 229 9.10 -16.58 -2.93
CA THR A 229 10.24 -15.70 -2.70
C THR A 229 11.36 -16.48 -2.01
N ARG A 230 12.58 -15.96 -2.01
CA ARG A 230 13.70 -16.60 -1.29
C ARG A 230 13.40 -16.79 0.21
N GLU A 231 12.67 -15.85 0.80
CA GLU A 231 12.35 -15.86 2.23
C GLU A 231 11.26 -16.87 2.59
N ASN A 232 10.20 -16.94 1.78
CA ASN A 232 9.02 -17.77 2.08
C ASN A 232 9.10 -19.19 1.50
N THR A 233 10.05 -19.47 0.61
CA THR A 233 10.20 -20.79 -0.02
C THR A 233 10.91 -21.76 0.91
N ARG A 234 10.29 -22.91 1.14
CA ARG A 234 10.93 -24.10 1.70
C ARG A 234 10.60 -25.27 0.80
N CYS A 235 11.48 -26.25 0.77
CA CYS A 235 11.35 -27.46 -0.01
C CYS A 235 11.50 -28.67 0.91
N MET A 236 10.93 -29.79 0.47
CA MET A 236 11.26 -31.12 0.96
C MET A 236 12.23 -31.77 -0.02
N PRO A 237 13.05 -32.74 0.42
CA PRO A 237 13.80 -33.61 -0.48
C PRO A 237 12.89 -34.25 -1.55
N HIS A 238 13.44 -34.55 -2.72
CA HIS A 238 12.66 -34.96 -3.90
C HIS A 238 11.85 -36.24 -3.69
N GLU A 239 12.36 -37.17 -2.88
CA GLU A 239 11.72 -38.43 -2.51
C GLU A 239 10.33 -38.22 -1.87
N TRP A 240 10.13 -37.13 -1.13
CA TRP A 240 8.86 -36.85 -0.47
C TRP A 240 7.70 -36.67 -1.45
N ALA A 241 7.98 -36.13 -2.65
CA ALA A 241 6.97 -36.02 -3.70
C ALA A 241 6.47 -37.39 -4.17
N SER A 242 7.38 -38.36 -4.26
CA SER A 242 7.09 -39.72 -4.72
C SER A 242 6.45 -40.57 -3.61
N GLU A 243 6.84 -40.36 -2.36
CA GLU A 243 6.25 -41.04 -1.19
C GLU A 243 4.86 -40.50 -0.84
N HIS A 244 4.59 -39.23 -1.13
CA HIS A 244 3.37 -38.52 -0.74
C HIS A 244 2.62 -37.93 -1.95
N PRO A 245 2.36 -38.69 -3.02
CA PRO A 245 1.79 -38.17 -4.27
C PRO A 245 0.40 -37.58 -4.08
N ARG A 246 -0.36 -38.07 -3.09
CA ARG A 246 -1.68 -37.55 -2.72
C ARG A 246 -1.66 -36.08 -2.27
N PHE A 247 -0.52 -35.57 -1.81
CA PHE A 247 -0.35 -34.19 -1.34
C PHE A 247 0.39 -33.32 -2.35
N LEU A 248 0.64 -33.82 -3.57
CA LEU A 248 1.10 -32.99 -4.67
C LEU A 248 -0.05 -32.11 -5.17
N VAL A 249 0.26 -30.83 -5.31
CA VAL A 249 -0.59 -29.80 -5.89
C VAL A 249 -0.01 -29.43 -7.25
N GLY A 250 -0.85 -29.53 -8.27
CA GLY A 250 -0.50 -29.23 -9.66
C GLY A 250 -0.85 -27.80 -10.07
N PRO A 251 -0.69 -27.45 -11.36
CA PRO A 251 -1.12 -26.17 -11.90
C PRO A 251 -2.65 -26.04 -11.93
N GLY A 252 -3.18 -24.84 -11.73
CA GLY A 252 -4.62 -24.55 -11.79
C GLY A 252 -5.45 -25.14 -10.64
N GLU A 253 -4.83 -25.62 -9.56
CA GLU A 253 -5.52 -26.11 -8.37
C GLU A 253 -5.77 -24.96 -7.37
N LEU A 254 -6.90 -25.01 -6.67
CA LEU A 254 -7.21 -24.06 -5.61
C LEU A 254 -6.66 -24.55 -4.28
N VAL A 255 -6.05 -23.62 -3.55
CA VAL A 255 -5.47 -23.85 -2.23
C VAL A 255 -5.95 -22.78 -1.27
N MET A 256 -6.33 -23.19 -0.06
CA MET A 256 -6.93 -22.31 0.94
C MET A 256 -6.16 -22.40 2.25
N ASN A 257 -5.91 -21.26 2.87
CA ASN A 257 -5.31 -21.19 4.20
C ASN A 257 -6.36 -21.48 5.29
N LEU A 258 -6.03 -22.40 6.20
CA LEU A 258 -6.93 -22.86 7.27
C LEU A 258 -6.55 -22.33 8.65
N THR A 259 -5.45 -21.60 8.79
CA THR A 259 -5.01 -21.08 10.10
C THR A 259 -4.50 -19.67 10.01
N ALA A 260 -4.85 -18.85 10.99
CA ALA A 260 -4.30 -17.51 11.12
C ALA A 260 -4.14 -17.13 12.59
N GLN A 261 -3.13 -16.32 12.89
CA GLN A 261 -2.97 -15.67 14.20
C GLN A 261 -3.84 -14.41 14.34
N SER A 262 -4.41 -13.94 13.23
CA SER A 262 -5.31 -12.80 13.18
C SER A 262 -6.29 -12.98 12.04
N LEU A 263 -7.53 -12.50 12.22
CA LEU A 263 -8.51 -12.38 11.13
C LEU A 263 -8.22 -11.15 10.25
N LYS A 264 -7.27 -10.28 10.64
CA LYS A 264 -6.81 -9.17 9.81
C LYS A 264 -6.24 -9.69 8.48
N ASP A 265 -6.36 -8.86 7.45
CA ASP A 265 -5.87 -9.10 6.08
C ASP A 265 -6.49 -10.31 5.35
N GLU A 266 -7.69 -10.75 5.77
CA GLU A 266 -8.41 -11.87 5.15
C GLU A 266 -7.57 -13.17 5.10
N PHE A 267 -6.62 -13.35 6.04
CA PHE A 267 -5.65 -14.45 5.96
C PHE A 267 -6.27 -15.82 6.22
N LEU A 268 -7.18 -15.94 7.19
CA LEU A 268 -7.97 -17.15 7.41
C LEU A 268 -8.97 -17.34 6.25
N GLY A 269 -8.93 -18.49 5.58
CA GLY A 269 -9.74 -18.74 4.39
C GLY A 269 -9.24 -18.04 3.13
N ARG A 270 -8.03 -17.42 3.16
CA ARG A 270 -7.41 -16.90 1.94
C ARG A 270 -7.26 -18.02 0.93
N VAL A 271 -7.79 -17.82 -0.28
CA VAL A 271 -7.69 -18.76 -1.39
C VAL A 271 -6.70 -18.24 -2.44
N CYS A 272 -5.97 -19.15 -3.08
CA CYS A 272 -5.16 -18.88 -4.26
C CYS A 272 -5.32 -19.98 -5.29
N LEU A 273 -5.11 -19.61 -6.55
CA LEU A 273 -4.91 -20.53 -7.66
C LEU A 273 -3.40 -20.76 -7.85
N THR A 274 -3.00 -22.01 -8.06
CA THR A 274 -1.62 -22.34 -8.42
C THR A 274 -1.31 -21.96 -9.87
N GLN A 275 -0.05 -21.60 -10.14
CA GLN A 275 0.39 -21.13 -11.45
C GLN A 275 0.72 -22.29 -12.39
N ASP A 276 0.89 -21.98 -13.68
CA ASP A 276 1.35 -22.96 -14.67
C ASP A 276 2.70 -23.56 -14.28
N GLY A 277 2.85 -24.88 -14.48
CA GLY A 277 4.05 -25.62 -14.09
C GLY A 277 4.23 -25.83 -12.58
N GLU A 278 3.28 -25.41 -11.75
CA GLU A 278 3.36 -25.62 -10.30
C GLU A 278 3.36 -27.12 -9.96
N ARG A 279 4.30 -27.51 -9.10
CA ARG A 279 4.37 -28.86 -8.52
C ARG A 279 4.95 -28.74 -7.12
N CYS A 280 4.07 -28.72 -6.13
CA CYS A 280 4.46 -28.52 -4.73
C CYS A 280 3.70 -29.45 -3.78
N LEU A 281 4.26 -29.68 -2.59
CA LEU A 281 3.63 -30.45 -1.52
C LEU A 281 2.73 -29.55 -0.67
N LEU A 282 1.57 -30.06 -0.26
CA LEU A 282 0.56 -29.33 0.51
C LEU A 282 0.77 -29.44 2.03
N ASN A 283 1.17 -28.35 2.69
CA ASN A 283 1.33 -28.32 4.16
C ASN A 283 -0.01 -28.45 4.92
N GLN A 284 0.03 -29.03 6.12
CA GLN A 284 -1.13 -29.23 7.03
C GLN A 284 -1.98 -28.01 7.35
N ARG A 285 -1.42 -26.79 7.23
CA ARG A 285 -2.13 -25.54 7.50
C ARG A 285 -2.97 -25.07 6.31
N LEU A 286 -2.92 -25.81 5.20
CA LEU A 286 -3.64 -25.52 3.97
C LEU A 286 -4.60 -26.67 3.63
N ALA A 287 -5.64 -26.34 2.87
CA ALA A 287 -6.47 -27.31 2.17
C ALA A 287 -6.34 -27.13 0.65
N ARG A 288 -6.38 -28.24 -0.07
CA ARG A 288 -6.72 -28.25 -1.49
C ARG A 288 -8.25 -28.23 -1.61
N ILE A 289 -8.73 -27.33 -2.47
CA ILE A 289 -10.14 -27.09 -2.74
C ILE A 289 -10.40 -27.55 -4.18
N THR A 290 -11.20 -28.60 -4.37
CA THR A 290 -11.40 -29.21 -5.69
C THR A 290 -12.84 -29.04 -6.12
N PRO A 291 -13.16 -28.12 -7.04
CA PRO A 291 -14.50 -27.98 -7.59
C PRO A 291 -14.87 -29.20 -8.45
N VAL A 292 -16.15 -29.54 -8.46
CA VAL A 292 -16.73 -30.56 -9.34
C VAL A 292 -17.56 -29.85 -10.40
N ALA A 293 -17.07 -29.82 -11.64
CA ALA A 293 -17.72 -29.19 -12.80
C ALA A 293 -18.12 -27.70 -12.63
N LEU A 294 -17.53 -27.01 -11.65
CA LEU A 294 -17.51 -25.55 -11.54
C LEU A 294 -16.20 -25.00 -12.10
N SER A 295 -16.23 -23.75 -12.58
CA SER A 295 -15.02 -23.05 -13.00
C SER A 295 -14.10 -22.76 -11.79
N PRO A 296 -12.82 -23.21 -11.79
CA PRO A 296 -11.88 -22.89 -10.71
C PRO A 296 -11.70 -21.39 -10.51
N GLN A 297 -11.75 -20.63 -11.61
CA GLN A 297 -11.66 -19.17 -11.59
C GLN A 297 -12.88 -18.54 -10.89
N PHE A 298 -14.08 -19.08 -11.12
CA PHE A 298 -15.28 -18.65 -10.40
C PHE A 298 -15.15 -18.96 -8.91
N CYS A 299 -14.71 -20.16 -8.55
CA CYS A 299 -14.50 -20.55 -7.15
C CYS A 299 -13.46 -19.67 -6.45
N LEU A 300 -12.39 -19.25 -7.15
CA LEU A 300 -11.43 -18.27 -6.62
C LEU A 300 -12.14 -16.98 -6.21
N TRP A 301 -12.99 -16.42 -7.08
CA TRP A 301 -13.71 -15.19 -6.78
C TRP A 301 -14.77 -15.38 -5.70
N LEU A 302 -15.43 -16.53 -5.67
CA LEU A 302 -16.42 -16.88 -4.66
C LEU A 302 -15.81 -16.89 -3.26
N PHE A 303 -14.67 -17.56 -3.08
CA PHE A 303 -13.98 -17.59 -1.79
C PHE A 303 -13.24 -16.28 -1.47
N LYS A 304 -13.24 -15.30 -2.36
CA LYS A 304 -12.82 -13.91 -2.09
C LYS A 304 -14.00 -12.97 -1.87
N SER A 305 -15.24 -13.45 -2.03
CA SER A 305 -16.45 -12.64 -1.95
C SER A 305 -16.74 -12.18 -0.51
N ALA A 306 -17.49 -11.08 -0.39
CA ALA A 306 -17.97 -10.62 0.91
C ALA A 306 -18.84 -11.65 1.64
N VAL A 307 -19.55 -12.51 0.90
CA VAL A 307 -20.39 -13.58 1.46
C VAL A 307 -19.52 -14.58 2.23
N PHE A 308 -18.44 -15.06 1.61
CA PHE A 308 -17.52 -15.98 2.28
C PHE A 308 -16.70 -15.31 3.38
N ARG A 309 -16.39 -14.01 3.26
CA ARG A 309 -15.72 -13.26 4.33
C ARG A 309 -16.58 -13.14 5.58
N ARG A 310 -17.86 -12.79 5.43
CA ARG A 310 -18.81 -12.80 6.56
C ARG A 310 -18.95 -14.18 7.18
N TYR A 311 -19.07 -15.23 6.36
CA TYR A 311 -19.13 -16.61 6.87
C TYR A 311 -17.95 -16.95 7.80
N VAL A 312 -16.72 -16.57 7.41
CA VAL A 312 -15.53 -16.84 8.21
C VAL A 312 -15.42 -15.90 9.43
N GLU A 313 -15.77 -14.63 9.29
CA GLU A 313 -15.65 -13.64 10.36
C GLU A 313 -16.72 -13.83 11.45
N ASP A 314 -17.96 -14.09 11.05
CA ASP A 314 -19.10 -14.22 11.96
C ASP A 314 -19.23 -15.64 12.50
N GLY A 315 -18.98 -16.65 11.66
CA GLY A 315 -19.23 -18.05 11.99
C GLY A 315 -18.08 -18.76 12.70
N LEU A 316 -16.84 -18.31 12.50
CA LEU A 316 -15.64 -19.08 12.91
C LEU A 316 -14.76 -18.37 13.93
N ASN A 317 -15.17 -17.20 14.42
CA ASN A 317 -14.41 -16.46 15.42
C ASN A 317 -14.54 -17.12 16.80
N THR A 318 -13.53 -17.90 17.18
CA THR A 318 -13.52 -18.67 18.44
C THR A 318 -12.91 -17.91 19.63
N GLY A 319 -12.54 -16.64 19.47
CA GLY A 319 -11.84 -15.85 20.50
C GLY A 319 -10.42 -16.32 20.86
N SER A 320 -9.94 -17.40 20.24
CA SER A 320 -8.58 -17.93 20.42
C SER A 320 -7.51 -17.07 19.74
N LEU A 321 -6.27 -17.11 20.27
CA LEU A 321 -5.13 -16.41 19.66
C LEU A 321 -4.81 -16.93 18.24
N ILE A 322 -4.98 -18.23 18.02
CA ILE A 322 -4.85 -18.86 16.71
C ILE A 322 -6.24 -19.35 16.30
N GLN A 323 -6.76 -18.77 15.22
CA GLN A 323 -8.00 -19.20 14.61
C GLN A 323 -7.72 -20.34 13.64
N HIS A 324 -8.56 -21.37 13.70
CA HIS A 324 -8.47 -22.52 12.80
C HIS A 324 -9.84 -22.79 12.17
N MET A 325 -9.85 -22.89 10.85
CA MET A 325 -11.01 -23.30 10.06
C MET A 325 -10.84 -24.76 9.65
N PHE A 326 -11.83 -25.58 9.95
CA PHE A 326 -11.88 -26.98 9.54
C PHE A 326 -12.46 -27.12 8.13
N THR A 327 -12.08 -28.17 7.41
CA THR A 327 -12.65 -28.43 6.08
C THR A 327 -14.14 -28.72 6.13
N SER A 328 -14.65 -29.29 7.22
CA SER A 328 -16.09 -29.47 7.43
C SER A 328 -16.86 -28.14 7.45
N GLN A 329 -16.25 -27.08 8.00
CA GLN A 329 -16.86 -25.75 7.98
C GLN A 329 -16.87 -25.19 6.56
N VAL A 330 -15.82 -25.43 5.77
CA VAL A 330 -15.85 -25.08 4.34
C VAL A 330 -16.95 -25.86 3.62
N ASP A 331 -17.11 -27.15 3.92
CA ASP A 331 -18.14 -28.03 3.36
C ASP A 331 -19.56 -27.52 3.66
N ASP A 332 -19.79 -26.93 4.83
CA ASP A 332 -21.08 -26.36 5.27
C ASP A 332 -21.41 -24.98 4.65
N PHE A 333 -20.43 -24.31 4.03
CA PHE A 333 -20.63 -22.97 3.47
C PHE A 333 -21.69 -22.98 2.35
N ALA A 334 -22.77 -22.22 2.52
CA ALA A 334 -23.78 -21.98 1.49
C ALA A 334 -23.30 -20.94 0.48
N LEU A 335 -23.31 -21.29 -0.80
CA LEU A 335 -22.82 -20.46 -1.90
C LEU A 335 -23.85 -20.31 -3.02
N PRO A 336 -23.90 -19.13 -3.68
CA PRO A 336 -24.69 -18.95 -4.88
C PRO A 336 -23.99 -19.59 -6.08
N ILE A 337 -24.75 -20.35 -6.87
CA ILE A 337 -24.29 -20.99 -8.10
C ILE A 337 -25.00 -20.36 -9.29
N PRO A 338 -24.29 -19.65 -10.19
CA PRO A 338 -24.78 -19.28 -11.51
C PRO A 338 -24.73 -20.48 -12.48
N PRO A 339 -25.47 -20.42 -13.60
CA PRO A 339 -25.18 -21.24 -14.77
C PRO A 339 -23.70 -21.26 -15.17
N LEU A 340 -23.21 -22.37 -15.73
CA LEU A 340 -21.78 -22.54 -16.04
C LEU A 340 -21.27 -21.47 -17.03
N ALA A 341 -22.06 -21.15 -18.05
CA ALA A 341 -21.71 -20.10 -19.00
C ALA A 341 -21.61 -18.72 -18.31
N GLU A 342 -22.50 -18.44 -17.36
CA GLU A 342 -22.48 -17.20 -16.60
C GLU A 342 -21.29 -17.14 -15.61
N GLN A 343 -20.87 -18.28 -15.04
CA GLN A 343 -19.66 -18.33 -14.19
C GLN A 343 -18.42 -17.81 -14.94
N HIS A 344 -18.25 -18.21 -16.21
CA HIS A 344 -17.15 -17.73 -17.04
C HIS A 344 -17.26 -16.24 -17.35
N GLU A 345 -18.45 -15.75 -17.68
CA GLU A 345 -18.66 -14.32 -17.91
C GLU A 345 -18.43 -13.50 -16.64
N LEU A 346 -18.92 -13.97 -15.50
CA LEU A 346 -18.72 -13.33 -14.21
C LEU A 346 -17.23 -13.19 -13.88
N SER A 347 -16.45 -14.28 -14.05
CA SER A 347 -15.00 -14.25 -13.90
C SER A 347 -14.36 -13.22 -14.83
N ARG A 348 -14.74 -13.19 -16.11
CA ARG A 348 -14.22 -12.25 -17.11
C ARG A 348 -14.50 -10.79 -16.73
N VAL A 349 -15.71 -10.48 -16.27
CA VAL A 349 -16.11 -9.13 -15.88
C VAL A 349 -15.40 -8.69 -14.60
N ILE A 350 -15.31 -9.56 -13.59
CA ILE A 350 -14.54 -9.28 -12.36
C ILE A 350 -13.08 -8.98 -12.71
N GLU A 351 -12.44 -9.84 -13.50
CA GLU A 351 -11.04 -9.68 -13.91
C GLU A 351 -10.81 -8.38 -14.67
N SER A 352 -11.73 -8.01 -15.56
CA SER A 352 -11.67 -6.74 -16.31
C SER A 352 -11.70 -5.53 -15.36
N HIS A 353 -12.60 -5.53 -14.37
CA HIS A 353 -12.66 -4.45 -13.38
C HIS A 353 -11.43 -4.40 -12.48
N LEU A 354 -10.92 -5.55 -12.04
CA LEU A 354 -9.72 -5.61 -11.19
C LEU A 354 -8.44 -5.27 -11.97
N ALA A 355 -8.39 -5.52 -13.27
CA ALA A 355 -7.33 -5.04 -14.14
C ALA A 355 -7.33 -3.50 -14.23
N LEU A 356 -8.51 -2.87 -14.32
CA LEU A 356 -8.62 -1.40 -14.26
C LEU A 356 -8.12 -0.85 -12.92
N LYS A 357 -8.42 -1.51 -11.79
CA LYS A 357 -7.85 -1.15 -10.47
C LYS A 357 -6.31 -1.14 -10.52
N VAL A 358 -5.71 -2.18 -11.07
CA VAL A 358 -4.24 -2.30 -11.17
C VAL A 358 -3.66 -1.23 -12.09
N ALA A 359 -4.30 -0.95 -13.23
CA ALA A 359 -3.87 0.11 -14.14
C ALA A 359 -3.92 1.49 -13.46
N LEU A 360 -5.00 1.79 -12.74
CA LEU A 360 -5.16 3.05 -12.02
C LEU A 360 -4.12 3.21 -10.90
N ALA A 361 -3.86 2.15 -10.12
CA ALA A 361 -2.80 2.17 -9.11
C ALA A 361 -1.43 2.53 -9.72
N LYS A 362 -1.06 1.92 -10.85
CA LYS A 362 0.19 2.24 -11.55
C LYS A 362 0.23 3.69 -12.04
N SER A 363 -0.89 4.23 -12.51
CA SER A 363 -0.97 5.64 -12.91
C SER A 363 -0.79 6.59 -11.73
N VAL A 364 -1.34 6.25 -10.56
CA VAL A 364 -1.15 7.02 -9.32
C VAL A 364 0.32 7.01 -8.91
N ASP A 365 0.95 5.84 -8.85
CA ASP A 365 2.38 5.72 -8.52
C ASP A 365 3.26 6.55 -9.47
N ALA A 366 2.95 6.53 -10.77
CA ALA A 366 3.68 7.31 -11.77
C ALA A 366 3.50 8.83 -11.58
N VAL A 367 2.29 9.27 -11.23
CA VAL A 367 1.99 10.68 -10.93
C VAL A 367 2.72 11.11 -9.66
N GLU A 368 2.70 10.31 -8.59
CA GLU A 368 3.42 10.58 -7.34
C GLU A 368 4.93 10.77 -7.57
N GLN A 369 5.54 9.89 -8.37
CA GLN A 369 6.97 10.01 -8.72
C GLN A 369 7.31 11.31 -9.47
N SER A 370 6.36 11.89 -10.20
CA SER A 370 6.58 13.14 -10.93
C SER A 370 6.66 14.39 -10.04
N PHE A 371 6.10 14.36 -8.82
CA PHE A 371 6.12 15.49 -7.89
C PHE A 371 7.53 15.88 -7.43
N GLY A 372 8.43 14.90 -7.32
CA GLY A 372 9.84 15.14 -6.99
C GLY A 372 10.51 16.05 -8.01
N GLY A 373 10.29 15.80 -9.31
CA GLY A 373 10.84 16.62 -10.40
C GLY A 373 10.15 17.98 -10.55
N LEU A 374 8.84 18.06 -10.29
CA LEU A 374 8.08 19.30 -10.39
C LEU A 374 8.58 20.36 -9.39
N THR A 375 8.87 19.94 -8.15
CA THR A 375 9.37 20.84 -7.10
C THR A 375 10.72 21.46 -7.50
N GLN A 376 11.65 20.65 -8.00
CA GLN A 376 12.95 21.14 -8.48
C GLN A 376 12.82 22.08 -9.69
N SER A 377 11.92 21.78 -10.62
CA SER A 377 11.68 22.62 -11.80
C SER A 377 11.08 23.99 -11.45
N ILE A 378 10.13 24.04 -10.50
CA ILE A 378 9.54 25.28 -10.00
C ILE A 378 10.60 26.15 -9.32
N LEU A 379 11.43 25.56 -8.46
CA LEU A 379 12.53 26.27 -7.80
C LEU A 379 13.53 26.80 -8.82
N ALA A 380 13.95 25.97 -9.79
CA ALA A 380 14.88 26.40 -10.84
C ALA A 380 14.33 27.57 -11.67
N LYS A 381 13.02 27.60 -11.97
CA LYS A 381 12.36 28.75 -12.62
C LYS A 381 12.31 29.99 -11.72
N ALA A 382 12.11 29.82 -10.41
CA ALA A 382 12.17 30.92 -9.44
C ALA A 382 13.56 31.57 -9.44
N PHE A 383 14.62 30.76 -9.44
CA PHE A 383 16.01 31.23 -9.41
C PHE A 383 16.47 31.87 -10.73
N ARG A 384 15.82 31.55 -11.86
CA ARG A 384 16.09 32.21 -13.15
C ARG A 384 15.26 33.47 -13.40
N GLY A 385 14.37 33.85 -12.47
CA GLY A 385 13.46 34.98 -12.67
C GLY A 385 12.34 34.70 -13.69
N GLU A 386 12.09 33.43 -14.00
CA GLU A 386 11.09 33.00 -14.99
C GLU A 386 9.73 32.68 -14.34
N LEU A 387 9.66 32.69 -13.00
CA LEU A 387 8.48 32.23 -12.27
C LEU A 387 7.34 33.26 -12.23
N VAL A 388 7.68 34.55 -12.23
CA VAL A 388 6.73 35.67 -12.21
C VAL A 388 7.15 36.75 -13.20
N PRO A 389 6.22 37.55 -13.75
CA PRO A 389 6.57 38.69 -14.58
C PRO A 389 7.44 39.70 -13.81
N GLN A 390 8.43 40.27 -14.49
CA GLN A 390 9.24 41.37 -13.95
C GLN A 390 8.52 42.71 -14.13
N ASP A 391 8.64 43.60 -13.14
CA ASP A 391 8.07 44.94 -13.17
C ASP A 391 9.18 45.98 -13.24
N PRO A 392 9.29 46.74 -14.34
CA PRO A 392 10.31 47.78 -14.50
C PRO A 392 10.26 48.89 -13.44
N ASN A 393 9.14 49.03 -12.70
CA ASN A 393 8.97 50.04 -11.67
C ASN A 393 9.37 49.54 -10.26
N ASP A 394 9.79 48.29 -10.12
CA ASP A 394 10.22 47.77 -8.83
C ASP A 394 11.52 48.42 -8.35
N GLU A 395 11.60 48.67 -7.03
CA GLU A 395 12.83 49.17 -6.41
C GLU A 395 14.01 48.23 -6.69
N PRO A 396 15.12 48.71 -7.29
CA PRO A 396 16.25 47.86 -7.63
C PRO A 396 16.80 47.11 -6.42
N ALA A 397 17.21 45.85 -6.64
CA ALA A 397 17.77 45.00 -5.59
C ALA A 397 19.00 45.62 -4.89
N SER A 398 19.75 46.48 -5.58
CA SER A 398 20.87 47.24 -5.01
C SER A 398 20.45 48.09 -3.80
N VAL A 399 19.27 48.71 -3.84
CA VAL A 399 18.74 49.56 -2.76
C VAL A 399 18.41 48.72 -1.53
N LEU A 400 17.81 47.54 -1.72
CA LEU A 400 17.56 46.58 -0.64
C LEU A 400 18.88 46.08 -0.01
N LEU A 401 19.87 45.74 -0.83
CA LEU A 401 21.18 45.28 -0.36
C LEU A 401 21.91 46.37 0.44
N GLU A 402 21.77 47.64 0.06
CA GLU A 402 22.29 48.77 0.83
C GLU A 402 21.61 48.93 2.19
N ARG A 403 20.27 48.76 2.28
CA ARG A 403 19.57 48.76 3.58
C ARG A 403 20.08 47.66 4.49
N ILE A 404 20.19 46.43 3.97
CA ILE A 404 20.71 45.28 4.72
C ILE A 404 22.15 45.52 5.21
N ARG A 405 23.01 46.12 4.39
CA ARG A 405 24.38 46.49 4.79
C ARG A 405 24.37 47.49 5.94
N ARG A 406 23.58 48.57 5.83
CA ARG A 406 23.47 49.59 6.89
C ARG A 406 22.95 49.02 8.21
N GLU A 407 21.94 48.15 8.17
CA GLU A 407 21.40 47.48 9.36
C GLU A 407 22.41 46.51 10.01
N ARG A 408 23.17 45.78 9.19
CA ARG A 408 24.23 44.88 9.68
C ARG A 408 25.35 45.67 10.35
N ASP A 409 25.75 46.77 9.74
CA ASP A 409 26.83 47.61 10.25
C ASP A 409 26.40 48.37 11.53
N ALA A 410 25.10 48.70 11.67
CA ALA A 410 24.53 49.27 12.89
C ALA A 410 24.40 48.25 14.05
N GLY A 411 24.27 46.96 13.75
CA GLY A 411 24.14 45.87 14.73
C GLY A 411 25.44 45.21 15.18
N THR A 412 26.61 45.71 14.76
CA THR A 412 27.93 45.14 15.11
C THR A 412 28.66 46.08 16.08
N PRO A 413 29.03 45.68 17.31
CA PRO A 413 29.80 46.55 18.20
C PRO A 413 31.18 46.86 17.59
N PRO A 414 31.70 48.09 17.72
CA PRO A 414 32.97 48.44 17.10
C PRO A 414 34.13 47.61 17.68
N ALA A 415 34.98 47.08 16.78
CA ALA A 415 36.15 46.30 17.13
C ALA A 415 37.05 47.05 18.12
N ARG A 416 37.34 46.42 19.26
CA ARG A 416 38.17 46.97 20.34
C ARG A 416 39.56 47.32 19.80
N LYS A 417 39.89 48.62 19.71
CA LYS A 417 41.25 49.10 19.39
C LYS A 417 42.23 48.52 20.41
N ARG A 418 43.18 47.70 19.96
CA ARG A 418 44.38 47.35 20.72
C ARG A 418 45.13 48.64 21.06
N ARG A 419 45.12 49.04 22.33
CA ARG A 419 46.03 50.07 22.85
C ARG A 419 47.43 49.46 22.93
N GLY A 420 48.38 50.10 22.25
CA GLY A 420 49.80 49.77 22.30
C GLY A 420 50.38 50.01 23.69
N ALA A 421 51.43 49.22 23.98
CA ALA A 421 52.20 49.23 25.20
C ALA A 421 52.90 50.58 25.46
N SER A 422 53.06 50.90 26.75
CA SER A 422 54.23 51.58 27.29
C SER A 422 54.57 50.94 28.61
#